data_AF-A0A258AW96-F1
#
_entry.id   AF-A0A258AW96-F1
#
_cell.length_a   1.000
_cell.length_b   1.000
_cell.length_c   1.000
_cell.angle_alpha   90.00
_cell.angle_beta   90.00
_cell.angle_gamma   90.00
#
_symmetry.space_group_name_H-M   'P 1'
#
loop_
_entity.id
_entity.type
_entity.pdbx_description
1 polymer ?
#
loop_
_entity_poly.entity_id
_entity_poly.type
_entity_poly.pdbx_seq_one_letter_code
_entity_poly.pdbx_strand_id
1 'polypeptide(L)' 'MTSSAMPAQPGTPYGEFLAEQEEIQRLKWIASEREGHDIGFEFALNDWAQNHRAEWRRMRNRTQRLPA' A
#
# COMPACT_ATOMS: atom_id res chain seq x y z
N MET A 1 -26.83 7.72 -13.95
CA MET A 1 -25.48 8.09 -14.43
C MET A 1 -24.49 7.45 -13.48
N THR A 2 -24.06 6.22 -13.74
CA THR A 2 -23.09 5.53 -12.89
C THR A 2 -21.71 6.05 -13.29
N SER A 3 -21.08 6.86 -12.43
CA SER A 3 -19.68 7.23 -12.61
C SER A 3 -18.85 5.96 -12.68
N SER A 4 -18.36 5.65 -13.89
CA SER A 4 -17.29 4.67 -14.09
C SER A 4 -16.07 5.27 -13.40
N ALA A 5 -15.82 4.87 -12.16
CA ALA A 5 -14.57 5.16 -11.49
C ALA A 5 -13.47 4.50 -12.31
N MET A 6 -12.75 5.29 -13.11
CA MET A 6 -11.60 4.79 -13.84
C MET A 6 -10.64 4.16 -12.84
N PRO A 7 -10.23 2.89 -13.01
CA PRO A 7 -9.20 2.32 -12.16
C PRO A 7 -7.97 3.22 -12.27
N ALA A 8 -7.43 3.64 -11.14
CA ALA A 8 -6.28 4.51 -11.10
C ALA A 8 -5.15 3.86 -11.91
N GLN A 9 -4.66 4.59 -12.91
CA GLN A 9 -3.68 4.05 -13.84
C GLN A 9 -2.36 3.81 -13.09
N PRO A 10 -1.77 2.59 -13.20
CA PRO A 10 -0.49 2.29 -12.59
C PRO A 10 0.58 3.23 -13.14
N GLY A 11 1.36 3.86 -12.27
CA GLY A 11 2.38 4.86 -12.64
C GLY A 11 1.95 6.32 -12.56
N THR A 12 0.73 6.60 -12.09
CA THR A 12 0.32 7.97 -11.70
C THR A 12 0.52 8.19 -10.20
N PRO A 13 0.75 9.44 -9.72
CA PRO A 13 0.86 9.74 -8.29
C PRO A 13 -0.35 9.26 -7.46
N TYR A 14 -1.55 9.32 -8.05
CA TYR A 14 -2.76 8.83 -7.41
C TYR A 14 -2.84 7.30 -7.36
N GLY A 15 -2.41 6.60 -8.42
CA GLY A 15 -2.30 5.14 -8.41
C GLY A 15 -1.24 4.61 -7.44
N GLU A 16 -0.13 5.35 -7.29
CA GLU A 16 0.87 5.06 -6.27
C GLU A 16 0.29 5.21 -4.86
N PHE A 17 -0.43 6.30 -4.59
CA PHE A 17 -1.11 6.52 -3.32
C PHE A 17 -2.11 5.41 -2.99
N LEU A 18 -2.96 5.01 -3.94
CA LEU A 18 -3.94 3.94 -3.70
C LEU A 18 -3.29 2.61 -3.36
N ALA A 19 -2.24 2.24 -4.08
CA ALA A 19 -1.56 1.00 -3.76
C ALA A 19 -0.68 1.10 -2.50
N GLU A 20 -0.27 2.31 -2.10
CA GLU A 20 0.31 2.56 -0.78
C GLU A 20 -0.73 2.28 0.32
N GLN A 21 -1.97 2.74 0.14
CA GLN A 21 -3.10 2.46 1.04
C GLN A 21 -3.46 0.97 1.09
N GLU A 22 -3.47 0.27 -0.04
CA GLU A 22 -3.73 -1.18 -0.10
C GLU A 22 -2.66 -1.97 0.67
N GLU A 23 -1.38 -1.60 0.52
CA GLU A 23 -0.28 -2.23 1.26
C GLU A 23 -0.44 -2.05 2.78
N ILE A 24 -0.75 -0.83 3.22
CA ILE A 24 -0.98 -0.53 4.65
C ILE A 24 -2.16 -1.33 5.18
N GLN A 25 -3.27 -1.41 4.45
CA GLN A 25 -4.42 -2.22 4.86
C GLN A 25 -4.09 -3.71 4.96
N ARG A 26 -3.30 -4.23 4.02
CA ARG A 26 -2.87 -5.63 4.04
C ARG A 26 -2.00 -5.94 5.24
N LEU A 27 -1.02 -5.09 5.53
CA LEU A 27 -0.14 -5.25 6.70
C LEU A 27 -0.91 -5.08 8.01
N LYS A 28 -1.83 -4.12 8.06
CA LYS A 28 -2.76 -3.97 9.19
C LYS A 28 -3.49 -5.28 9.44
N TRP A 29 -4.08 -5.88 8.39
CA TRP A 29 -4.81 -7.14 8.54
C TRP A 29 -3.92 -8.27 9.07
N ILE A 30 -2.73 -8.46 8.51
CA ILE A 30 -1.78 -9.49 8.96
C ILE A 30 -1.35 -9.27 10.41
N ALA A 31 -1.06 -8.03 10.78
CA ALA A 31 -0.68 -7.68 12.15
C ALA A 31 -1.86 -7.90 13.11
N SER A 32 -3.07 -7.50 12.75
CA SER A 32 -4.28 -7.76 13.55
C SER A 32 -4.56 -9.26 13.71
N GLU A 33 -4.33 -10.06 12.66
CA GLU A 33 -4.42 -11.53 12.77
C GLU A 33 -3.38 -12.11 13.73
N ARG A 34 -2.16 -11.56 13.73
CA ARG A 34 -1.07 -12.02 14.60
C ARG A 34 -1.27 -11.62 16.06
N GLU A 35 -1.76 -10.40 16.32
CA GLU A 35 -2.03 -9.89 17.66
C GLU A 35 -3.34 -10.45 18.26
N GLY A 36 -4.23 -11.00 17.42
CA GLY A 36 -5.54 -11.50 17.82
C GLY A 36 -6.56 -10.40 18.15
N HIS A 37 -6.24 -9.14 17.83
CA HIS A 37 -7.14 -7.99 17.95
C HIS A 37 -6.82 -6.96 16.86
N ASP A 38 -7.76 -6.05 16.56
CA ASP A 38 -7.45 -4.96 15.63
C ASP A 38 -6.38 -4.04 16.25
N ILE A 39 -5.20 -3.98 15.62
CA ILE A 39 -4.11 -3.08 16.02
C ILE A 39 -4.40 -1.60 15.67
N GLY A 40 -5.40 -1.35 14.82
CA GLY A 40 -5.78 -0.03 14.37
C GLY A 40 -4.97 0.47 13.17
N PHE A 41 -5.59 1.37 12.40
CA PHE A 41 -4.98 1.92 11.19
C PHE A 41 -3.78 2.81 11.47
N GLU A 42 -3.87 3.66 12.52
CA GLU A 42 -2.80 4.58 12.92
C GLU A 42 -1.51 3.84 13.27
N PHE A 43 -1.61 2.74 14.01
CA PHE A 43 -0.45 1.92 14.40
C PHE A 43 0.18 1.25 13.16
N ALA A 44 -0.65 0.61 12.32
CA ALA A 44 -0.18 -0.01 11.09
C ALA A 44 0.47 1.00 10.14
N LEU A 45 -0.11 2.19 10.00
CA LEU A 45 0.43 3.27 9.18
C LEU A 45 1.80 3.73 9.70
N ASN A 46 1.93 3.93 11.01
CA ASN A 46 3.18 4.37 11.61
C ASN A 46 4.29 3.32 11.46
N ASP A 47 3.99 2.06 11.76
CA ASP A 47 4.94 0.95 11.55
C ASP A 47 5.34 0.82 10.06
N TRP A 48 4.36 0.89 9.16
CA TRP A 48 4.61 0.82 7.73
C TRP A 48 5.48 1.99 7.24
N ALA A 49 5.17 3.22 7.68
CA ALA A 49 5.93 4.41 7.30
C ALA A 49 7.39 4.36 7.76
N GLN A 50 7.64 3.79 8.95
CA GLN A 50 8.98 3.67 9.52
C GLN A 50 9.79 2.52 8.90
N ASN A 51 9.20 1.33 8.77
CA ASN A 51 9.94 0.10 8.50
C ASN A 51 9.81 -0.40 7.05
N HIS A 52 8.68 -0.16 6.39
CA HIS A 52 8.33 -0.85 5.14
C HIS A 52 8.30 0.08 3.92
N ARG A 53 7.89 1.34 4.10
CA ARG A 53 7.66 2.31 3.02
C ARG A 53 8.87 2.54 2.11
N ALA A 54 10.06 2.63 2.68
CA ALA A 54 11.28 2.88 1.93
C ALA A 54 11.66 1.69 1.03
N GLU A 55 11.54 0.47 1.56
CA GLU A 55 11.82 -0.75 0.80
C GLU A 55 10.77 -0.99 -0.28
N TRP A 56 9.49 -0.83 0.07
CA TRP A 56 8.39 -1.01 -0.87
C TRP A 56 8.52 -0.07 -2.09
N ARG A 57 8.83 1.22 -1.88
CA ARG A 57 9.10 2.14 -2.99
C ARG A 57 10.30 1.72 -3.84
N ARG A 58 11.37 1.20 -3.23
CA ARG A 58 12.53 0.69 -3.98
C ARG A 58 12.18 -0.52 -4.83
N MET A 59 11.43 -1.48 -4.28
CA MET A 59 10.95 -2.65 -5.02
C MET A 59 10.08 -2.23 -6.19
N ARG A 60 9.15 -1.31 -5.98
CA ARG A 60 8.21 -0.88 -7.01
C ARG A 60 8.86 -0.09 -8.14
N ASN A 61 9.81 0.79 -7.80
CA ASN A 61 10.64 1.49 -8.79
C ASN A 61 11.52 0.52 -9.60
N ARG A 62 11.97 -0.59 -8.99
CA ARG A 62 12.71 -1.64 -9.70
C ARG A 62 11.80 -2.43 -10.62
N THR A 63 10.60 -2.81 -10.17
CA THR A 63 9.59 -3.52 -10.99
C THR A 63 9.14 -2.68 -12.18
N GLN A 64 8.99 -1.37 -12.04
CA GLN A 64 8.66 -0.48 -13.17
C GLN A 64 9.80 -0.30 -14.17
N ARG A 65 11.06 -0.51 -13.76
CA ARG A 65 12.25 -0.27 -14.59
C ARG A 65 12.76 -1.51 -15.32
N LEU A 66 12.20 -2.69 -15.06
CA LEU A 66 12.53 -3.91 -15.79
C LEU A 66 11.62 -4.02 -17.02
N PRO A 67 12.11 -3.84 -18.26
CA PRO A 67 11.40 -4.32 -19.43
C PRO A 67 11.39 -5.86 -19.39
N ALA A 68 10.22 -6.44 -19.68
CA ALA A 68 10.02 -7.88 -19.87
C ALA A 68 10.82 -8.42 -21.06
#